data_AF-A0A970NQ71-F1
#
_entry.id   AF-A0A970NQ71-F1
#
_cell.length_a   1.000
_cell.length_b   1.000
_cell.length_c   1.000
_cell.angle_alpha   90.00
_cell.angle_beta   90.00
_cell.angle_gamma   90.00
#
_symmetry.space_group_name_H-M   'P 1'
#
loop_
_entity.id
_entity.type
_entity.pdbx_description
1 polymer ?
#
loop_
_entity_poly.entity_id
_entity_poly.type
_entity_poly.pdbx_seq_one_letter_code
_entity_poly.pdbx_strand_id
1 'polypeptide(L)'
;MNKLRTHKKEAPKKKRGNVIASSFAWVISGTILTKKNVVKQLPFLIMLMVFSLIYIGNIYSTEKLIRMVNKLERENKELYYKHIVMKSKLTREFNRQSEVAKKLTGTGVKEAVVPPQKIYSVN
;
A
#
# COMPACT_ATOMS: atom_id res chain seq x y z
N MET A 1 -22.80 -69.84 -31.19
CA MET A 1 -21.37 -69.80 -30.78
C MET A 1 -20.79 -68.44 -31.15
N ASN A 2 -19.91 -67.90 -30.30
CA ASN A 2 -19.60 -66.47 -30.15
C ASN A 2 -18.28 -66.06 -30.82
N LYS A 3 -18.13 -64.74 -31.03
CA LYS A 3 -16.94 -63.93 -31.34
C LYS A 3 -16.56 -63.86 -32.84
N LEU A 4 -16.31 -62.70 -33.43
CA LEU A 4 -15.36 -61.69 -32.96
C LEU A 4 -15.84 -60.26 -33.18
N ARG A 5 -15.72 -59.49 -32.09
CA ARG A 5 -15.82 -58.04 -32.03
C ARG A 5 -14.84 -57.43 -33.03
N THR A 6 -15.36 -56.63 -33.96
CA THR A 6 -14.56 -55.72 -34.78
C THR A 6 -13.87 -54.72 -33.85
N HIS A 7 -12.57 -54.89 -33.63
CA HIS A 7 -11.74 -53.89 -32.98
C HIS A 7 -11.63 -52.65 -33.88
N LYS A 8 -12.52 -51.69 -33.65
CA LYS A 8 -12.37 -50.31 -34.10
C LYS A 8 -11.08 -49.78 -33.46
N LYS A 9 -10.02 -49.61 -34.25
CA LYS A 9 -8.80 -48.92 -33.84
C LYS A 9 -9.16 -47.49 -33.48
N GLU A 10 -9.23 -47.19 -32.18
CA GLU A 10 -9.35 -45.83 -31.69
C GLU A 10 -8.01 -45.11 -31.92
N ALA A 11 -8.03 -44.04 -32.71
CA ALA A 11 -6.91 -43.13 -32.83
C ALA A 11 -6.61 -42.52 -31.45
N PRO A 12 -5.33 -42.38 -31.04
CA PRO A 12 -5.01 -41.86 -29.72
C PRO A 12 -5.48 -40.41 -29.62
N LYS A 13 -6.44 -40.16 -28.72
CA LYS A 13 -6.95 -38.82 -28.40
C LYS A 13 -5.79 -37.96 -27.88
N LYS A 14 -5.29 -37.04 -28.71
CA LYS A 14 -4.35 -35.98 -28.31
C LYS A 14 -5.01 -35.11 -27.25
N LYS A 15 -4.62 -35.31 -25.98
CA LYS A 15 -4.95 -34.39 -24.90
C LYS A 15 -4.26 -33.06 -25.21
N ARG A 16 -5.05 -32.00 -25.45
CA ARG A 16 -4.59 -30.61 -25.46
C ARG A 16 -4.18 -30.24 -24.03
N GLY A 17 -3.02 -30.73 -23.59
CA GLY A 17 -2.42 -30.34 -22.32
C GLY A 17 -1.98 -28.89 -22.38
N ASN A 18 -2.06 -28.19 -21.25
CA ASN A 18 -1.68 -26.79 -21.09
C ASN A 18 -0.36 -26.48 -21.82
N VAL A 19 -0.47 -25.71 -22.91
CA VAL A 19 0.64 -25.34 -23.81
C VAL A 19 1.78 -24.63 -23.04
N ILE A 20 1.43 -24.00 -21.93
CA ILE A 20 2.36 -23.35 -20.99
C ILE A 20 3.21 -24.39 -20.25
N ALA A 21 2.60 -25.46 -19.73
CA ALA A 21 3.33 -26.52 -19.02
C ALA A 21 4.27 -27.30 -19.95
N SER A 22 3.86 -27.56 -21.19
CA SER A 22 4.73 -28.17 -22.19
C SER A 22 5.90 -27.28 -22.59
N SER A 23 5.71 -25.95 -22.58
CA SER A 23 6.78 -25.00 -22.87
C SER A 23 7.82 -24.95 -21.75
N PHE A 24 7.39 -24.93 -20.49
CA PHE A 24 8.31 -25.05 -19.34
C PHE A 24 9.04 -26.39 -19.31
N ALA A 25 8.34 -27.49 -19.58
CA ALA A 25 8.97 -28.81 -19.70
C ALA A 25 10.02 -28.85 -20.80
N TRP A 26 9.73 -28.28 -21.98
CA TRP A 26 10.68 -28.22 -23.09
C TRP A 26 11.93 -27.37 -22.80
N VAL A 27 11.78 -26.29 -22.03
CA VAL A 27 12.91 -25.46 -21.55
C VAL A 27 13.76 -26.22 -20.52
N ILE A 28 13.13 -26.91 -19.55
CA ILE A 28 13.80 -27.71 -18.52
C ILE A 28 14.50 -28.93 -19.13
N SER A 29 13.91 -29.57 -20.14
CA SER A 29 14.49 -30.71 -20.87
C SER A 29 15.75 -30.37 -21.67
N GLY A 30 16.21 -29.11 -21.66
CA GLY A 30 17.51 -28.73 -22.21
C GLY A 30 17.56 -28.60 -23.73
N THR A 31 16.43 -28.78 -24.43
CA THR A 31 16.37 -28.61 -25.89
C THR A 31 16.68 -27.18 -26.33
N ILE A 32 16.43 -26.17 -25.48
CA ILE A 32 16.83 -24.79 -25.71
C ILE A 32 18.35 -24.58 -25.51
N LEU A 33 18.98 -25.34 -24.62
CA LEU A 33 20.44 -25.31 -24.38
C LEU A 33 21.23 -25.97 -25.50
N THR A 34 20.61 -26.75 -26.40
CA THR A 34 21.30 -27.35 -27.55
C THR A 34 21.44 -26.37 -28.73
N LYS A 35 20.72 -25.23 -28.71
CA LYS A 35 20.80 -24.23 -29.78
C LYS A 35 22.09 -23.41 -29.67
N LYS A 36 22.94 -23.46 -30.70
CA LYS A 36 24.24 -22.76 -30.77
C LYS A 36 24.18 -21.27 -30.38
N ASN A 37 23.10 -20.56 -30.77
CA ASN A 37 22.92 -19.14 -30.46
C ASN A 37 22.67 -18.90 -28.96
N VAL A 38 21.84 -19.74 -28.33
CA VAL A 38 21.49 -19.63 -26.91
C VAL A 38 22.69 -19.99 -26.04
N VAL A 39 23.47 -21.00 -26.42
CA VAL A 39 24.72 -21.38 -25.72
C VAL A 39 25.72 -20.22 -25.71
N LYS A 40 25.82 -19.46 -26.82
CA LYS A 40 26.69 -18.28 -26.89
C LYS A 40 26.27 -17.17 -25.91
N GLN A 41 24.99 -17.10 -25.55
CA GLN A 41 24.41 -16.09 -24.67
C GLN A 41 24.17 -16.60 -23.23
N LEU A 42 24.56 -17.84 -22.93
CA LEU A 42 24.45 -18.43 -21.61
C LEU A 42 25.05 -17.58 -20.47
N PRO A 43 26.25 -16.96 -20.59
CA PRO A 43 26.78 -16.10 -19.53
C PRO A 43 25.91 -14.87 -19.25
N PHE A 44 25.22 -14.33 -20.26
CA PHE A 44 24.28 -13.22 -20.08
C PHE A 44 23.00 -13.66 -19.33
N LEU A 45 22.50 -14.87 -19.58
CA LEU A 45 21.37 -15.43 -18.83
C LEU A 45 21.72 -15.65 -17.36
N ILE A 46 22.92 -16.13 -17.07
CA ILE A 46 23.42 -16.28 -15.70
C ILE A 46 23.52 -14.91 -15.02
N MET A 47 24.01 -13.88 -15.72
CA MET A 47 24.02 -12.51 -15.21
C MET A 47 22.61 -12.02 -14.83
N LEU A 48 21.60 -12.26 -15.67
CA LEU A 48 20.21 -11.93 -15.36
C LEU A 48 19.66 -12.73 -14.18
N MET A 49 20.06 -14.00 -14.04
CA MET A 49 19.68 -14.83 -12.90
C MET A 49 20.24 -14.25 -11.59
N VAL A 50 21.49 -13.78 -11.59
CA VAL A 50 22.09 -13.10 -10.44
C VAL A 50 21.34 -11.82 -10.10
N PHE A 51 21.00 -10.99 -11.10
CA PHE A 51 20.16 -9.80 -10.86
C PHE A 51 18.78 -10.15 -10.30
N SER A 52 18.19 -11.24 -10.77
CA SER A 52 16.91 -11.73 -10.27
C SER A 52 16.99 -12.14 -8.79
N LEU A 53 18.08 -12.81 -8.40
CA LEU A 53 18.33 -13.16 -6.99
C LEU A 53 18.53 -11.92 -6.11
N ILE A 54 19.30 -10.94 -6.58
CA ILE A 54 19.48 -9.65 -5.87
C ILE A 54 18.14 -8.93 -5.73
N TYR A 55 17.31 -8.94 -6.78
CA TYR A 55 15.99 -8.32 -6.77
C TYR A 55 15.05 -8.98 -5.74
N ILE A 56 15.01 -10.32 -5.72
CA ILE A 56 14.24 -11.07 -4.71
C ILE A 56 14.77 -10.77 -3.31
N GLY A 57 16.08 -10.65 -3.11
CA GLY A 57 16.66 -10.24 -1.84
C GLY A 57 16.18 -8.85 -1.38
N ASN A 58 16.12 -7.89 -2.30
CA ASN A 58 15.68 -6.53 -2.00
C ASN A 58 14.20 -6.42 -1.62
N ILE A 59 13.33 -7.31 -2.13
CA ILE A 59 11.88 -7.23 -1.87
C ILE A 59 11.54 -7.38 -0.38
N TYR A 60 12.26 -8.23 0.34
CA TYR A 60 12.05 -8.45 1.77
C TYR A 60 12.34 -7.21 2.60
N SER A 61 13.35 -6.43 2.19
CA SER A 61 13.69 -5.16 2.83
C SER A 61 12.62 -4.10 2.55
N THR A 62 12.12 -4.05 1.31
CA THR A 62 11.05 -3.14 0.91
C THR A 62 9.76 -3.39 1.70
N GLU A 63 9.39 -4.64 1.97
CA GLU A 63 8.19 -4.96 2.76
C GLU A 63 8.27 -4.44 4.22
N LYS A 64 9.45 -4.50 4.84
CA LYS A 64 9.67 -3.92 6.17
C LYS A 64 9.60 -2.40 6.13
N LEU A 65 10.20 -1.80 5.10
CA LEU A 65 10.18 -0.35 4.91
C LEU A 65 8.76 0.19 4.70
N ILE A 66 7.94 -0.47 3.87
CA ILE A 66 6.53 -0.11 3.66
C ILE A 66 5.74 -0.17 4.97
N ARG A 67 5.94 -1.22 5.79
CA ARG A 67 5.29 -1.31 7.10
C ARG A 67 5.70 -0.18 8.03
N MET A 68 6.98 0.18 8.03
CA MET A 68 7.49 1.29 8.83
C MET A 68 6.93 2.64 8.37
N VAL A 69 6.94 2.91 7.07
CA VAL A 69 6.34 4.11 6.46
C VAL A 69 4.88 4.26 6.89
N ASN A 70 4.08 3.20 6.74
CA ASN A 70 2.68 3.21 7.16
C ASN A 70 2.50 3.49 8.67
N LYS A 71 3.42 3.02 9.52
CA LYS A 71 3.39 3.30 10.97
C LYS A 71 3.70 4.77 11.25
N LEU A 72 4.77 5.31 10.64
CA LEU A 72 5.15 6.71 10.80
C LEU A 72 4.05 7.66 10.30
N GLU A 73 3.41 7.36 9.17
CA GLU A 73 2.30 8.17 8.66
C GLU A 73 1.11 8.21 9.63
N ARG A 74 0.78 7.07 10.25
CA ARG A 74 -0.26 7.00 11.28
C ARG A 74 0.09 7.82 12.50
N GLU A 75 1.33 7.70 12.99
CA GLU A 75 1.82 8.46 14.14
C GLU A 75 1.81 9.96 13.87
N ASN A 76 2.26 10.39 12.69
CA ASN A 76 2.25 11.79 12.28
C ASN A 76 0.80 12.32 12.24
N LYS A 77 -0.12 11.56 11.65
CA LYS A 77 -1.54 11.92 11.59
C LYS A 77 -2.18 11.99 12.99
N GLU A 78 -1.84 11.06 13.88
CA GLU A 78 -2.31 11.08 15.27
C GLU A 78 -1.80 12.30 16.03
N LEU A 79 -0.50 12.61 15.92
CA LEU A 79 0.11 13.81 16.50
C LEU A 79 -0.55 15.07 15.93
N TYR A 80 -0.85 15.06 14.63
CA TYR A 80 -1.56 16.15 13.96
C TYR A 80 -2.94 16.38 14.59
N TYR A 81 -3.76 15.33 14.69
CA TYR A 81 -5.07 15.45 15.33
C TYR A 81 -4.98 15.84 16.81
N LYS A 82 -4.02 15.30 17.56
CA LYS A 82 -3.79 15.66 18.96
C LYS A 82 -3.53 17.16 19.13
N HIS A 83 -2.72 17.78 18.27
CA HIS A 83 -2.51 19.23 18.36
C HIS A 83 -3.77 20.02 18.03
N ILE A 84 -4.57 19.60 17.04
CA ILE A 84 -5.81 20.31 16.67
C ILE A 84 -6.78 20.25 17.86
N VAL A 85 -6.98 19.06 18.41
CA VAL A 85 -7.87 18.85 19.54
C VAL A 85 -7.41 19.65 20.76
N MET A 86 -6.11 19.60 21.10
CA MET A 86 -5.58 20.33 22.24
C MET A 86 -5.70 21.86 22.06
N LYS A 87 -5.34 22.37 20.88
CA LYS A 87 -5.51 23.79 20.54
C LYS A 87 -6.99 24.20 20.60
N SER A 88 -7.89 23.37 20.08
CA SER A 88 -9.33 23.62 20.14
C SER A 88 -9.84 23.63 21.58
N LYS A 89 -9.34 22.74 22.45
CA LYS A 89 -9.68 22.71 23.88
C LYS A 89 -9.25 24.00 24.56
N LEU A 90 -8.00 24.43 24.37
CA LEU A 90 -7.49 25.70 24.91
C LEU A 90 -8.28 26.90 24.37
N THR A 91 -8.53 26.93 23.06
CA THR A 91 -9.32 28.01 22.43
C THR A 91 -10.74 28.05 23.02
N ARG A 92 -11.36 26.90 23.27
CA ARG A 92 -12.67 26.83 23.89
C ARG A 92 -12.66 27.34 25.33
N GLU A 93 -11.64 26.99 26.10
CA GLU A 93 -11.50 27.40 27.51
C GLU A 93 -11.21 28.89 27.70
N PHE A 94 -10.45 29.52 26.78
CA PHE A 94 -10.01 30.92 26.94
C PHE A 94 -10.74 31.92 26.04
N ASN A 95 -11.12 31.56 24.81
CA ASN A 95 -11.74 32.50 23.87
C ASN A 95 -13.27 32.46 23.87
N ARG A 96 -13.90 31.46 24.50
CA ARG A 96 -15.36 31.43 24.58
C ARG A 96 -15.80 32.35 25.71
N GLN A 97 -16.31 33.53 25.35
CA GLN A 97 -16.81 34.54 26.29
C GLN A 97 -17.79 33.93 27.32
N SER A 98 -18.59 32.94 26.90
CA SER A 98 -19.47 32.14 27.76
C SER A 98 -18.76 31.29 28.83
N GLU A 99 -17.60 30.68 28.56
CA GLU A 99 -16.85 29.92 29.59
C GLU A 99 -16.07 30.85 30.53
N VAL A 100 -15.55 31.97 30.02
CA VAL A 100 -14.90 33.01 30.82
C VAL A 100 -15.91 33.68 31.76
N ALA A 101 -17.12 34.01 31.28
CA ALA A 101 -18.21 34.53 32.10
C ALA A 101 -18.64 33.54 33.19
N LYS A 102 -18.65 32.23 32.90
CA LYS A 102 -18.90 31.16 33.90
C LYS A 102 -17.77 30.99 34.92
N LYS A 103 -16.51 31.24 34.57
CA LYS A 103 -15.39 31.22 35.54
C LYS A 103 -15.33 32.51 36.39
N LEU A 104 -15.93 33.60 35.92
CA LEU A 104 -15.99 34.90 36.60
C LEU A 104 -17.29 35.13 37.38
N THR A 105 -18.23 34.17 37.41
CA THR A 105 -19.41 34.25 38.30
C THR A 105 -18.94 34.21 39.76
N GLY A 106 -18.99 35.37 40.42
CA GLY A 106 -18.55 35.55 41.81
C GLY A 106 -17.59 36.73 42.02
N THR A 107 -16.96 37.25 40.96
CA THR A 107 -16.01 38.38 41.04
C THR A 107 -16.62 39.73 40.65
N GLY A 108 -17.93 39.80 40.40
CA GLY A 108 -18.66 41.04 40.09
C GLY A 108 -18.55 41.55 38.64
N VAL A 109 -17.75 40.88 37.80
CA VAL A 109 -17.56 41.23 36.38
C VAL A 109 -18.69 40.64 35.53
N LYS A 110 -19.38 41.48 34.74
CA LYS A 110 -20.49 41.07 33.85
C LYS A 110 -20.07 41.16 32.39
N GLU A 111 -20.60 40.26 31.56
CA GLU A 111 -20.38 40.26 30.12
C GLU A 111 -20.97 41.55 29.49
N ALA A 112 -20.21 42.19 28.61
CA ALA A 112 -20.66 43.38 27.90
C ALA A 112 -21.69 42.98 26.83
N VAL A 113 -22.98 43.21 27.13
CA VAL A 113 -24.10 42.91 26.23
C VAL A 113 -24.21 43.93 25.08
N VAL A 114 -23.55 45.09 25.22
CA VAL A 114 -23.64 46.21 24.28
C VAL A 114 -22.38 46.26 23.41
N PRO A 115 -22.49 46.27 22.08
CA PRO A 115 -21.33 46.40 21.20
C PRO A 115 -20.63 47.76 21.38
N PRO A 116 -19.30 47.84 21.24
CA PRO A 116 -18.55 49.07 21.43
C PRO A 116 -18.95 50.12 20.40
N GLN A 117 -19.32 51.32 20.86
CA GLN A 117 -19.67 52.43 20.00
C GLN A 117 -18.41 53.18 19.54
N LYS A 118 -18.38 53.56 18.25
CA LYS A 118 -17.31 54.43 17.73
C LYS A 118 -17.37 55.78 18.42
N ILE A 119 -16.29 56.11 19.12
CA ILE A 119 -16.09 57.44 19.70
C ILE A 119 -15.56 58.32 18.57
N TYR A 120 -16.33 59.32 18.15
CA TYR A 120 -15.85 60.35 17.24
C TYR A 120 -15.32 61.51 18.08
N SER A 121 -14.08 61.93 17.81
CA SER A 121 -13.52 63.14 18.39
C SER A 121 -14.30 64.33 17.84
N VAL A 122 -14.97 65.07 18.72
CA VAL A 122 -15.48 66.39 18.38
C VAL A 122 -14.27 67.33 18.34
N ASN A 123 -14.13 68.03 17.22
CA ASN A 123 -13.08 69.02 16.96
C ASN A 123 -13.32 70.31 17.75
#